data_AF-A0A662AKR4-F1
#
_entry.id   AF-A0A662AKR4-F1
#
_cell.length_a   1.000
_cell.length_b   1.000
_cell.length_c   1.000
_cell.angle_alpha   90.00
_cell.angle_beta   90.00
_cell.angle_gamma   90.00
#
_symmetry.space_group_name_H-M   'P 1'
#
loop_
_entity.id
_entity.type
_entity.pdbx_description
1 polymer ?
#
loop_
_entity_poly.entity_id
_entity_poly.type
_entity_poly.pdbx_seq_one_letter_code
_entity_poly.pdbx_strand_id
1 'polypeptide(L)'
;MKHVILSLIFSLTLGCLSGQSKEEIRLIIRADDIGSTHGSNLGCIKSYQEGIVRSVEIMVPCAWFPEAVRMLNENPGLDVGVHLTFTSEWENVKWRPLTHAPSITDEDGFFFPMIWPNDRYPENRTLKGSDWKLEEIEAEMRAQIELATSHIPQVSHLSCHMGCSGWDEQVAGVFSKLAQEYNLDISPGEIGVERFPGRITGETSAERIDTFIGGLRKLKAGNTYIFVEHP
;
A
#
# COMPACT_ATOMS: atom_id res chain seq x y z
N MET A 1 62.80 -28.32 -12.55
CA MET A 1 62.70 -27.66 -11.23
C MET A 1 61.78 -26.46 -11.41
N LYS A 2 60.45 -26.63 -11.30
CA LYS A 2 59.61 -26.30 -10.12
C LYS A 2 59.92 -24.93 -9.50
N HIS A 3 59.15 -23.91 -9.88
CA HIS A 3 58.70 -22.75 -9.07
C HIS A 3 57.46 -22.19 -9.82
N VAL A 4 56.21 -22.41 -9.37
CA VAL A 4 55.43 -21.62 -8.38
C VAL A 4 55.37 -20.14 -8.73
N ILE A 5 54.14 -19.58 -8.72
CA ILE A 5 53.65 -18.20 -8.98
C ILE A 5 52.62 -18.29 -10.14
N LEU A 6 51.32 -17.98 -10.00
CA LEU A 6 50.67 -16.90 -9.28
C LEU A 6 49.17 -17.25 -9.04
N SER A 7 48.74 -17.27 -7.78
CA SER A 7 47.33 -17.07 -7.39
C SER A 7 46.92 -15.61 -7.63
N LEU A 8 45.61 -15.40 -7.79
CA LEU A 8 44.84 -14.14 -7.81
C LEU A 8 44.27 -13.76 -9.19
N ILE A 9 43.19 -14.44 -9.57
CA ILE A 9 42.11 -13.83 -10.36
C ILE A 9 40.81 -14.16 -9.63
N PHE A 10 40.58 -13.50 -8.50
CA PHE A 10 39.27 -13.44 -7.85
C PHE A 10 39.15 -12.11 -7.13
N SER A 11 38.89 -11.04 -7.89
CA SER A 11 38.50 -9.74 -7.35
C SER A 11 37.95 -8.85 -8.45
N LEU A 12 36.89 -8.12 -8.08
CA LEU A 12 36.17 -7.09 -8.82
C LEU A 12 35.10 -7.54 -9.84
N THR A 13 34.01 -8.10 -9.31
CA THR A 13 32.65 -7.71 -9.74
C THR A 13 31.74 -7.60 -8.53
N LEU A 14 32.03 -6.67 -7.62
CA LEU A 14 31.08 -6.21 -6.61
C LEU A 14 31.17 -4.68 -6.58
N GLY A 15 30.43 -4.05 -7.48
CA GLY A 15 30.55 -2.62 -7.75
C GLY A 15 29.31 -2.07 -8.43
N CYS A 16 28.14 -2.36 -7.87
CA CYS A 16 26.91 -1.59 -8.08
C CYS A 16 25.97 -1.80 -6.88
N LEU A 17 26.49 -1.61 -5.67
CA LEU A 17 25.65 -1.11 -4.59
C LEU A 17 25.70 0.40 -4.76
N SER A 18 24.70 0.95 -5.44
CA SER A 18 24.43 2.38 -5.48
C SER A 18 24.24 2.86 -4.04
N GLY A 19 25.34 3.29 -3.42
CA GLY A 19 25.28 4.18 -2.28
C GLY A 19 24.66 5.47 -2.75
N GLN A 20 23.34 5.60 -2.61
CA GLN A 20 22.67 6.90 -2.68
C GLN A 20 23.44 7.83 -1.74
N SER A 21 23.79 9.01 -2.25
CA SER A 21 24.53 9.98 -1.47
C SER A 21 23.73 10.29 -0.19
N LYS A 22 24.41 10.37 0.97
CA LYS A 22 23.77 10.72 2.26
C LYS A 22 23.10 12.11 2.28
N GLU A 23 23.08 12.82 1.14
CA GLU A 23 22.59 14.18 1.00
C GLU A 23 21.36 14.31 0.09
N GLU A 24 20.87 13.23 -0.53
CA GLU A 24 19.66 13.31 -1.37
C GLU A 24 18.37 13.29 -0.55
N ILE A 25 17.38 14.06 -1.01
CA ILE A 25 15.99 13.95 -0.54
C ILE A 25 15.34 12.82 -1.32
N ARG A 26 14.77 11.84 -0.61
CA ARG A 26 14.02 10.74 -1.22
C ARG A 26 12.53 10.94 -0.96
N LEU A 27 11.72 10.93 -2.00
CA LEU A 27 10.28 11.13 -1.91
C LEU A 27 9.55 10.03 -2.67
N ILE A 28 8.81 9.21 -1.93
CA ILE A 28 7.90 8.20 -2.45
C ILE A 28 6.57 8.89 -2.72
N ILE A 29 6.08 8.83 -3.96
CA ILE A 29 4.75 9.31 -4.35
C ILE A 29 3.87 8.08 -4.58
N ARG A 30 2.90 7.89 -3.70
CA ARG A 30 1.98 6.76 -3.70
C ARG A 30 0.55 7.22 -3.93
N ALA A 31 -0.19 6.48 -4.75
CA ALA A 31 -1.62 6.66 -4.93
C ALA A 31 -2.38 5.45 -4.38
N ASP A 32 -3.33 5.70 -3.48
CA ASP A 32 -4.13 4.63 -2.86
C ASP A 32 -5.39 4.33 -3.69
N ASP A 33 -6.00 3.18 -3.41
CA ASP A 33 -7.33 2.78 -3.86
C ASP A 33 -7.50 2.42 -5.34
N ILE A 34 -6.43 2.03 -6.04
CA ILE A 34 -6.59 1.42 -7.37
C ILE A 34 -7.39 0.11 -7.23
N GLY A 35 -8.37 -0.10 -8.08
CA GLY A 35 -9.34 -1.21 -8.02
C GLY A 35 -10.68 -0.85 -7.38
N SER A 36 -10.76 0.25 -6.61
CA SER A 36 -12.00 0.65 -5.92
C SER A 36 -13.13 1.03 -6.88
N THR A 37 -12.82 1.86 -7.89
CA THR A 37 -13.74 2.30 -8.94
C THR A 37 -13.03 2.44 -10.28
N HIS A 38 -13.80 2.50 -11.38
CA HIS A 38 -13.26 2.87 -12.69
C HIS A 38 -12.56 4.24 -12.67
N GLY A 39 -13.14 5.21 -11.97
CA GLY A 39 -12.57 6.54 -11.83
C GLY A 39 -11.20 6.51 -11.17
N SER A 40 -11.09 5.81 -10.04
CA SER A 40 -9.83 5.62 -9.30
C SER A 40 -8.78 4.89 -10.13
N ASN A 41 -9.19 3.89 -10.92
CA ASN A 41 -8.30 3.21 -11.86
C ASN A 41 -7.69 4.19 -12.87
N LEU A 42 -8.54 4.95 -13.55
CA LEU A 42 -8.08 5.96 -14.51
C LEU A 42 -7.23 7.04 -13.84
N GLY A 43 -7.62 7.51 -12.65
CA GLY A 43 -6.90 8.52 -11.87
C GLY A 43 -5.49 8.05 -11.52
N CYS A 44 -5.35 6.85 -10.98
CA CYS A 44 -4.06 6.25 -10.62
C CYS A 44 -3.15 6.07 -11.85
N ILE A 45 -3.66 5.47 -12.93
CA ILE A 45 -2.88 5.22 -14.14
C ILE A 45 -2.47 6.53 -14.81
N LYS A 46 -3.39 7.50 -14.91
CA LYS A 46 -3.07 8.82 -15.44
C LYS A 46 -2.02 9.54 -14.59
N SER A 47 -2.13 9.45 -13.26
CA SER A 47 -1.16 10.07 -12.34
C SER A 47 0.22 9.45 -12.42
N TYR A 48 0.32 8.18 -12.83
CA TYR A 48 1.58 7.52 -13.15
C TYR A 48 2.13 7.95 -14.53
N GLN A 49 1.30 7.84 -15.58
CA GLN A 49 1.71 8.06 -16.98
C GLN A 49 2.00 9.53 -17.30
N GLU A 50 1.19 10.45 -16.76
CA GLU A 50 1.27 11.89 -17.02
C GLU A 50 1.80 12.68 -15.81
N GLY A 51 2.05 12.00 -14.69
CA GLY A 51 2.41 12.62 -13.42
C GLY A 51 3.64 12.01 -12.74
N ILE A 52 3.68 12.20 -11.43
CA ILE A 52 4.82 11.85 -10.57
C ILE A 52 4.57 10.64 -9.67
N VAL A 53 3.39 10.01 -9.72
CA VAL A 53 3.11 8.78 -8.97
C VAL A 53 4.06 7.69 -9.46
N ARG A 54 4.65 6.94 -8.52
CA ARG A 54 5.54 5.81 -8.85
C ARG A 54 5.19 4.52 -8.13
N SER A 55 4.19 4.57 -7.24
CA SER A 55 3.68 3.41 -6.50
C SER A 55 2.17 3.53 -6.32
N VAL A 56 1.43 2.42 -6.40
CA VAL A 56 -0.03 2.36 -6.18
C VAL A 56 -0.44 1.22 -5.27
N GLU A 57 -1.53 1.41 -4.54
CA GLU A 57 -2.05 0.40 -3.61
C GLU A 57 -3.34 -0.23 -4.12
N ILE A 58 -3.31 -1.52 -4.51
CA ILE A 58 -4.45 -2.21 -5.08
C ILE A 58 -5.40 -2.80 -4.04
N MET A 59 -6.67 -2.44 -4.13
CA MET A 59 -7.75 -3.01 -3.33
C MET A 59 -8.36 -4.22 -4.04
N VAL A 60 -8.12 -5.40 -3.48
CA VAL A 60 -8.47 -6.69 -4.10
C VAL A 60 -9.97 -7.01 -4.04
N PRO A 61 -10.70 -6.76 -2.94
CA PRO A 61 -12.13 -7.09 -2.86
C PRO A 61 -13.06 -6.26 -3.76
N CYS A 62 -12.52 -5.26 -4.45
CA CYS A 62 -13.32 -4.26 -5.17
C CYS A 62 -13.71 -4.72 -6.58
N ALA A 63 -14.89 -4.28 -7.04
CA ALA A 63 -15.47 -4.71 -8.32
C ALA A 63 -14.61 -4.35 -9.55
N TRP A 64 -13.75 -3.32 -9.45
CA TRP A 64 -12.88 -2.87 -10.53
C TRP A 64 -11.45 -3.44 -10.44
N PHE A 65 -11.20 -4.39 -9.54
CA PHE A 65 -9.94 -5.14 -9.47
C PHE A 65 -9.55 -5.78 -10.82
N PRO A 66 -10.42 -6.47 -11.58
CA PRO A 66 -10.03 -7.06 -12.86
C PRO A 66 -9.57 -6.03 -13.91
N GLU A 67 -10.17 -4.84 -13.91
CA GLU A 67 -9.72 -3.74 -14.77
C GLU A 67 -8.36 -3.22 -14.33
N ALA A 68 -8.18 -3.00 -13.02
CA ALA A 68 -6.92 -2.55 -12.45
C ALA A 68 -5.78 -3.53 -12.77
N VAL A 69 -6.01 -4.84 -12.61
CA VAL A 69 -5.05 -5.90 -13.00
C VAL A 69 -4.60 -5.74 -14.46
N ARG A 70 -5.53 -5.55 -15.40
CA ARG A 70 -5.19 -5.35 -16.81
C ARG A 70 -4.31 -4.11 -16.98
N MET A 71 -4.73 -2.97 -16.42
CA MET A 71 -4.01 -1.70 -16.54
C MET A 71 -2.61 -1.77 -15.90
N LEU A 72 -2.47 -2.45 -14.77
CA LEU A 72 -1.18 -2.64 -14.10
C LEU A 72 -0.25 -3.53 -14.92
N ASN A 73 -0.76 -4.60 -15.52
CA ASN A 73 0.03 -5.46 -16.43
C ASN A 73 0.48 -4.71 -17.70
N GLU A 74 -0.29 -3.73 -18.16
CA GLU A 74 0.11 -2.83 -19.27
C GLU A 74 1.16 -1.79 -18.84
N ASN A 75 1.38 -1.60 -17.54
CA ASN A 75 2.31 -0.63 -16.95
C ASN A 75 3.28 -1.30 -15.96
N PRO A 76 4.15 -2.23 -16.39
CA PRO A 76 5.00 -3.02 -15.49
C PRO A 76 6.08 -2.20 -14.75
N GLY A 77 6.30 -0.93 -15.13
CA GLY A 77 7.21 -0.02 -14.42
C GLY A 77 6.55 0.76 -13.28
N LEU A 78 5.26 0.53 -13.00
CA LEU A 78 4.55 1.08 -11.85
C LEU A 78 4.64 0.08 -10.69
N ASP A 79 5.20 0.51 -9.57
CA ASP A 79 5.27 -0.28 -8.34
C ASP A 79 3.86 -0.49 -7.75
N VAL A 80 3.58 -1.69 -7.20
CA VAL A 80 2.25 -2.06 -6.71
C VAL A 80 2.33 -2.67 -5.32
N GLY A 81 1.62 -2.09 -4.36
CA GLY A 81 1.36 -2.69 -3.05
C GLY A 81 -0.03 -3.31 -2.98
N VAL A 82 -0.20 -4.38 -2.20
CA VAL A 82 -1.52 -4.93 -1.88
C VAL A 82 -2.12 -4.10 -0.75
N HIS A 83 -3.17 -3.34 -1.06
CA HIS A 83 -3.93 -2.57 -0.10
C HIS A 83 -4.93 -3.47 0.61
N LEU A 84 -4.50 -4.11 1.70
CA LEU A 84 -5.39 -4.97 2.46
C LEU A 84 -6.64 -4.16 2.87
N THR A 85 -7.81 -4.73 2.60
CA THR A 85 -9.09 -4.03 2.69
C THR A 85 -10.04 -4.81 3.58
N PHE A 86 -10.43 -4.17 4.69
CA PHE A 86 -11.33 -4.74 5.71
C PHE A 86 -12.52 -3.83 6.05
N THR A 87 -12.66 -2.72 5.32
CA THR A 87 -13.76 -1.77 5.47
C THR A 87 -14.42 -1.48 4.14
N SER A 88 -15.70 -1.11 4.17
CA SER A 88 -16.45 -0.65 3.01
C SER A 88 -17.30 0.57 3.35
N GLU A 89 -16.64 1.73 3.31
CA GLU A 89 -17.11 3.00 3.85
C GLU A 89 -18.19 3.68 3.00
N TRP A 90 -18.22 3.40 1.69
CA TRP A 90 -19.14 4.06 0.75
C TRP A 90 -20.56 3.51 0.87
N GLU A 91 -21.56 4.39 0.71
CA GLU A 91 -22.98 4.00 0.88
C GLU A 91 -23.49 3.09 -0.26
N ASN A 92 -23.19 3.46 -1.51
CA ASN A 92 -23.75 2.82 -2.71
C ASN A 92 -22.79 1.86 -3.43
N VAL A 93 -21.56 1.74 -2.92
CA VAL A 93 -20.56 0.81 -3.44
C VAL A 93 -20.07 0.00 -2.24
N LYS A 94 -20.33 -1.31 -2.27
CA LYS A 94 -20.02 -2.19 -1.15
C LYS A 94 -19.11 -3.33 -1.57
N TRP A 95 -18.22 -3.71 -0.67
CA TRP A 95 -17.23 -4.77 -0.87
C TRP A 95 -17.46 -5.89 0.15
N ARG A 96 -17.21 -7.12 -0.29
CA ARG A 96 -17.33 -8.34 0.52
C ARG A 96 -15.96 -9.01 0.63
N PRO A 97 -15.69 -9.79 1.69
CA PRO A 97 -14.50 -10.62 1.77
C PRO A 97 -14.41 -11.60 0.60
N LEU A 98 -13.19 -11.97 0.22
CA LEU A 98 -12.92 -13.06 -0.73
C LEU A 98 -13.23 -14.43 -0.11
N THR A 99 -13.15 -14.52 1.22
CA THR A 99 -13.37 -15.73 2.02
C THR A 99 -14.74 -15.75 2.70
N HIS A 100 -15.10 -16.89 3.29
CA HIS A 100 -16.25 -16.95 4.17
C HIS A 100 -15.88 -16.43 5.57
N ALA A 101 -16.15 -15.15 5.81
CA ALA A 101 -15.70 -14.45 7.02
C ALA A 101 -16.85 -13.68 7.72
N PRO A 102 -17.86 -14.38 8.29
CA PRO A 102 -19.04 -13.74 8.88
C PRO A 102 -18.75 -12.85 10.10
N SER A 103 -17.60 -13.02 10.78
CA SER A 103 -17.23 -12.23 11.97
C SER A 103 -16.72 -10.82 11.63
N ILE A 104 -16.35 -10.59 10.36
CA ILE A 104 -15.82 -9.31 9.87
C ILE A 104 -16.76 -8.60 8.88
N THR A 105 -18.01 -9.08 8.79
CA THR A 105 -19.04 -8.52 7.91
C THR A 105 -20.33 -8.17 8.65
N ASP A 106 -21.13 -7.28 8.06
CA ASP A 106 -22.50 -7.03 8.49
C ASP A 106 -23.48 -8.16 8.09
N GLU A 107 -24.77 -7.97 8.40
CA GLU A 107 -25.84 -8.94 8.12
C GLU A 107 -26.06 -9.23 6.62
N ASP A 108 -25.66 -8.30 5.76
CA ASP A 108 -25.71 -8.46 4.31
C ASP A 108 -24.40 -9.06 3.74
N GLY A 109 -23.42 -9.33 4.60
CA GLY A 109 -22.13 -9.91 4.25
C GLY A 109 -21.13 -8.90 3.67
N PHE A 110 -21.36 -7.59 3.84
CA PHE A 110 -20.40 -6.55 3.46
C PHE A 110 -19.41 -6.27 4.59
N PHE A 111 -18.20 -5.83 4.25
CA PHE A 111 -17.30 -5.29 5.27
C PHE A 111 -17.95 -4.11 6.00
N PHE A 112 -17.65 -3.97 7.29
CA PHE A 112 -18.10 -2.83 8.08
C PHE A 112 -17.58 -1.50 7.50
N PRO A 113 -18.31 -0.38 7.64
CA PRO A 113 -17.88 0.91 7.08
C PRO A 113 -16.63 1.48 7.73
N MET A 114 -16.35 1.14 8.99
CA MET A 114 -15.21 1.65 9.75
C MET A 114 -14.60 0.56 10.61
N ILE A 115 -13.31 0.68 10.88
CA ILE A 115 -12.61 -0.12 11.89
C ILE A 115 -13.02 0.30 13.30
N TRP A 116 -12.90 1.58 13.62
CA TRP A 116 -13.17 2.12 14.95
C TRP A 116 -14.53 2.81 15.04
N PRO A 117 -15.21 2.74 16.20
CA PRO A 117 -16.41 3.52 16.47
C PRO A 117 -16.14 5.03 16.34
N ASN A 118 -17.15 5.76 15.89
CA ASN A 118 -17.17 7.23 15.87
C ASN A 118 -18.62 7.75 15.95
N ASP A 119 -18.79 9.08 15.94
CA ASP A 119 -20.10 9.73 16.07
C ASP A 119 -21.13 9.26 15.02
N ARG A 120 -20.67 8.84 13.83
CA ARG A 120 -21.52 8.34 12.75
C ARG A 120 -21.73 6.82 12.81
N TYR A 121 -20.73 6.08 13.29
CA TYR A 121 -20.73 4.62 13.30
C TYR A 121 -20.50 4.11 14.73
N PRO A 122 -21.56 3.71 15.45
CA PRO A 122 -21.46 3.15 16.79
C PRO A 122 -20.79 1.77 16.78
N GLU A 123 -20.43 1.27 17.96
CA GLU A 123 -19.64 0.03 18.14
C GLU A 123 -20.17 -1.17 17.34
N ASN A 124 -21.48 -1.43 17.40
CA ASN A 124 -22.15 -2.51 16.68
C ASN A 124 -22.21 -2.34 15.15
N ARG A 125 -21.61 -1.28 14.60
CA ARG A 125 -21.52 -0.98 13.16
C ARG A 125 -20.07 -0.86 12.70
N THR A 126 -19.11 -1.34 13.49
CA THR A 126 -17.68 -1.24 13.19
C THR A 126 -16.97 -2.58 13.40
N LEU A 127 -15.89 -2.80 12.67
CA LEU A 127 -15.14 -4.05 12.76
C LEU A 127 -14.57 -4.29 14.17
N LYS A 128 -14.03 -3.26 14.83
CA LYS A 128 -13.48 -3.42 16.17
C LYS A 128 -14.55 -3.78 17.21
N GLY A 129 -15.79 -3.34 17.00
CA GLY A 129 -16.92 -3.63 17.88
C GLY A 129 -17.67 -4.92 17.51
N SER A 130 -17.26 -5.64 16.47
CA SER A 130 -17.80 -6.96 16.17
C SER A 130 -17.07 -8.06 16.94
N ASP A 131 -17.66 -9.25 16.98
CA ASP A 131 -17.00 -10.47 17.51
C ASP A 131 -16.03 -11.07 16.47
N TRP A 132 -15.15 -10.24 15.91
CA TRP A 132 -14.19 -10.63 14.88
C TRP A 132 -13.31 -11.79 15.34
N LYS A 133 -12.96 -12.66 14.40
CA LYS A 133 -12.08 -13.81 14.66
C LYS A 133 -10.77 -13.65 13.92
N LEU A 134 -9.67 -13.88 14.63
CA LEU A 134 -8.34 -13.74 14.07
C LEU A 134 -8.10 -14.68 12.89
N GLU A 135 -8.68 -15.89 12.92
CA GLU A 135 -8.56 -16.88 11.85
C GLU A 135 -9.26 -16.42 10.56
N GLU A 136 -10.41 -15.77 10.68
CA GLU A 136 -11.13 -15.21 9.53
C GLU A 136 -10.37 -14.00 8.94
N ILE A 137 -9.75 -13.18 9.79
CA ILE A 137 -8.87 -12.08 9.35
C ILE A 137 -7.64 -12.62 8.62
N GLU A 138 -6.92 -13.60 9.18
CA GLU A 138 -5.73 -14.17 8.55
C GLU A 138 -6.09 -14.81 7.19
N ALA A 139 -7.18 -15.58 7.14
CA ALA A 139 -7.64 -16.21 5.91
C ALA A 139 -7.96 -15.16 4.83
N GLU A 140 -8.64 -14.07 5.21
CA GLU A 140 -8.99 -12.99 4.28
C GLU A 140 -7.76 -12.21 3.81
N MET A 141 -6.84 -11.84 4.71
CA MET A 141 -5.58 -11.18 4.34
C MET A 141 -4.80 -12.03 3.33
N ARG A 142 -4.69 -13.33 3.61
CA ARG A 142 -4.01 -14.29 2.75
C ARG A 142 -4.65 -14.37 1.38
N ALA A 143 -5.98 -14.50 1.32
CA ALA A 143 -6.70 -14.57 0.05
C ALA A 143 -6.52 -13.32 -0.81
N GLN A 144 -6.51 -12.12 -0.19
CA GLN A 144 -6.24 -10.88 -0.91
C GLN A 144 -4.82 -10.85 -1.48
N ILE A 145 -3.81 -11.23 -0.68
CA ILE A 145 -2.41 -11.28 -1.11
C ILE A 145 -2.22 -12.28 -2.26
N GLU A 146 -2.73 -13.49 -2.10
CA GLU A 146 -2.59 -14.56 -3.10
C GLU A 146 -3.28 -14.19 -4.41
N LEU A 147 -4.49 -13.62 -4.36
CA LEU A 147 -5.18 -13.20 -5.58
C LEU A 147 -4.41 -12.08 -6.29
N ALA A 148 -3.95 -11.06 -5.57
CA ALA A 148 -3.16 -9.98 -6.16
C ALA A 148 -1.86 -10.49 -6.81
N THR A 149 -1.07 -11.26 -6.07
CA THR A 149 0.23 -11.79 -6.52
C THR A 149 0.10 -12.80 -7.66
N SER A 150 -1.02 -13.53 -7.76
CA SER A 150 -1.28 -14.44 -8.89
C SER A 150 -1.56 -13.71 -10.22
N HIS A 151 -1.94 -12.43 -10.15
CA HIS A 151 -2.40 -11.66 -11.31
C HIS A 151 -1.52 -10.46 -11.66
N ILE A 152 -0.71 -9.96 -10.73
CA ILE A 152 0.10 -8.76 -10.88
C ILE A 152 1.55 -9.09 -10.51
N PRO A 153 2.42 -9.37 -11.51
CA PRO A 153 3.79 -9.82 -11.27
C PRO A 153 4.68 -8.84 -10.52
N GLN A 154 4.37 -7.54 -10.57
CA GLN A 154 5.17 -6.48 -9.95
C GLN A 154 4.68 -6.05 -8.55
N VAL A 155 3.82 -6.85 -7.91
CA VAL A 155 3.48 -6.64 -6.49
C VAL A 155 4.76 -6.69 -5.65
N SER A 156 4.99 -5.68 -4.83
CA SER A 156 6.25 -5.48 -4.11
C SER A 156 6.09 -5.35 -2.60
N HIS A 157 4.90 -4.98 -2.11
CA HIS A 157 4.70 -4.73 -0.69
C HIS A 157 3.25 -4.86 -0.22
N LEU A 158 3.05 -4.81 1.11
CA LEU A 158 1.73 -4.70 1.73
C LEU A 158 1.50 -3.29 2.30
N SER A 159 0.24 -2.87 2.23
CA SER A 159 -0.27 -1.73 2.97
C SER A 159 -1.71 -2.00 3.40
N CYS A 160 -2.40 -1.00 3.97
CA CYS A 160 -3.70 -1.19 4.60
C CYS A 160 -4.63 -0.01 4.35
N HIS A 161 -5.80 -0.30 3.79
CA HIS A 161 -6.91 0.65 3.64
C HIS A 161 -7.35 1.13 5.01
N MET A 162 -7.48 2.45 5.18
CA MET A 162 -7.89 3.07 6.43
C MET A 162 -7.10 2.62 7.69
N GLY A 163 -5.85 2.17 7.53
CA GLY A 163 -5.03 1.68 8.65
C GLY A 163 -5.51 0.36 9.24
N CYS A 164 -6.13 -0.49 8.43
CA CYS A 164 -6.72 -1.78 8.83
C CYS A 164 -5.75 -2.86 9.36
N SER A 165 -4.50 -2.55 9.68
CA SER A 165 -3.61 -3.48 10.41
C SER A 165 -3.38 -3.04 11.86
N GLY A 166 -3.73 -1.81 12.22
CA GLY A 166 -3.27 -1.17 13.46
C GLY A 166 -4.27 -1.12 14.61
N TRP A 167 -5.41 -1.83 14.54
CA TRP A 167 -6.45 -1.70 15.58
C TRP A 167 -6.31 -2.66 16.77
N ASP A 168 -5.58 -3.76 16.59
CA ASP A 168 -5.30 -4.79 17.59
C ASP A 168 -3.90 -5.39 17.36
N GLU A 169 -3.20 -5.76 18.43
CA GLU A 169 -1.83 -6.29 18.37
C GLU A 169 -1.77 -7.63 17.61
N GLN A 170 -2.79 -8.48 17.76
CA GLN A 170 -2.83 -9.77 17.06
C GLN A 170 -2.99 -9.57 15.55
N VAL A 171 -3.81 -8.60 15.15
CA VAL A 171 -3.99 -8.24 13.74
C VAL A 171 -2.70 -7.66 13.14
N ALA A 172 -2.00 -6.79 13.88
CA ALA A 172 -0.69 -6.29 13.47
C ALA A 172 0.35 -7.42 13.35
N GLY A 173 0.29 -8.42 14.24
CA GLY A 173 1.11 -9.62 14.20
C GLY A 173 0.86 -10.46 12.96
N VAL A 174 -0.40 -10.70 12.59
CA VAL A 174 -0.77 -11.40 11.35
C VAL A 174 -0.30 -10.63 10.12
N PHE A 175 -0.52 -9.32 10.08
CA PHE A 175 -0.02 -8.47 8.98
C PHE A 175 1.48 -8.64 8.78
N SER A 176 2.26 -8.53 9.85
CA SER A 176 3.73 -8.63 9.80
C SER A 176 4.19 -10.03 9.39
N LYS A 177 3.54 -11.07 9.93
CA LYS A 177 3.78 -12.48 9.56
C LYS A 177 3.57 -12.70 8.07
N LEU A 178 2.44 -12.26 7.52
CA LEU A 178 2.13 -12.45 6.10
C LEU A 178 3.02 -11.61 5.19
N ALA A 179 3.35 -10.37 5.58
CA ALA A 179 4.31 -9.55 4.85
C ALA A 179 5.64 -10.28 4.68
N GLN A 180 6.15 -10.91 5.75
CA GLN A 180 7.38 -11.71 5.70
C GLN A 180 7.19 -13.00 4.89
N GLU A 181 6.08 -13.72 5.11
CA GLU A 181 5.78 -15.00 4.45
C GLU A 181 5.76 -14.87 2.92
N TYR A 182 5.18 -13.78 2.40
CA TYR A 182 5.08 -13.52 0.96
C TYR A 182 6.23 -12.66 0.40
N ASN A 183 7.22 -12.28 1.23
CA ASN A 183 8.32 -11.36 0.86
C ASN A 183 7.83 -9.98 0.39
N LEU A 184 6.82 -9.44 1.07
CA LEU A 184 6.16 -8.15 0.81
C LEU A 184 6.36 -7.15 1.96
N ASP A 185 7.32 -7.42 2.85
CA ASP A 185 7.66 -6.52 3.96
C ASP A 185 8.64 -5.44 3.50
N ILE A 186 8.28 -4.17 3.75
CA ILE A 186 9.10 -3.00 3.40
C ILE A 186 9.52 -2.18 4.63
N SER A 187 9.12 -2.56 5.85
CA SER A 187 9.54 -1.97 7.13
C SER A 187 9.85 -0.46 7.11
N PRO A 188 8.91 0.43 6.71
CA PRO A 188 9.19 1.86 6.52
C PRO A 188 9.65 2.54 7.81
N GLY A 189 9.19 2.06 8.98
CA GLY A 189 9.61 2.56 10.28
C GLY A 189 11.08 2.27 10.60
N GLU A 190 11.60 1.10 10.18
CA GLU A 190 12.99 0.70 10.46
C GLU A 190 14.01 1.53 9.68
N ILE A 191 13.63 1.98 8.48
CA ILE A 191 14.45 2.84 7.62
C ILE A 191 14.16 4.33 7.79
N GLY A 192 13.27 4.70 8.73
CA GLY A 192 12.95 6.08 9.07
C GLY A 192 12.20 6.84 7.97
N VAL A 193 11.25 6.20 7.27
CA VAL A 193 10.38 6.92 6.33
C VAL A 193 9.45 7.86 7.10
N GLU A 194 9.51 9.14 6.76
CA GLU A 194 8.67 10.18 7.34
C GLU A 194 7.43 10.43 6.46
N ARG A 195 6.33 10.86 7.08
CA ARG A 195 5.20 11.39 6.31
C ARG A 195 5.60 12.72 5.65
N PHE A 196 5.16 12.93 4.43
CA PHE A 196 5.31 14.21 3.75
C PHE A 196 4.76 15.36 4.60
N PRO A 197 5.49 16.46 4.78
CA PRO A 197 5.10 17.53 5.70
C PRO A 197 4.01 18.41 5.11
N GLY A 198 2.85 18.41 5.77
CA GLY A 198 1.70 19.23 5.41
C GLY A 198 0.54 18.41 4.86
N ARG A 199 -0.60 19.07 4.69
CA ARG A 199 -1.80 18.49 4.10
C ARG A 199 -2.11 19.25 2.82
N ILE A 200 -2.46 18.54 1.76
CA ILE A 200 -2.99 19.18 0.55
C ILE A 200 -4.37 19.70 0.89
N THR A 201 -4.53 21.02 0.78
CA THR A 201 -5.78 21.72 1.08
C THR A 201 -6.04 22.77 0.02
N GLY A 202 -7.30 23.17 -0.13
CA GLY A 202 -7.72 24.15 -1.13
C GLY A 202 -8.85 23.61 -1.99
N GLU A 203 -9.72 24.51 -2.44
CA GLU A 203 -10.86 24.19 -3.31
C GLU A 203 -10.44 24.17 -4.78
N THR A 204 -9.38 24.91 -5.12
CA THR A 204 -8.85 25.01 -6.48
C THR A 204 -7.56 24.22 -6.66
N SER A 205 -7.26 23.83 -7.90
CA SER A 205 -5.99 23.18 -8.23
C SER A 205 -4.78 24.04 -7.91
N ALA A 206 -4.87 25.37 -8.06
CA ALA A 206 -3.78 26.29 -7.77
C ALA A 206 -3.41 26.27 -6.28
N GLU A 207 -4.41 26.33 -5.38
CA GLU A 207 -4.18 26.26 -3.94
C GLU A 207 -3.59 24.90 -3.52
N ARG A 208 -4.08 23.81 -4.10
CA ARG A 208 -3.53 22.46 -3.85
C ARG A 208 -2.08 22.35 -4.32
N ILE A 209 -1.74 22.93 -5.47
CA ILE A 209 -0.36 22.99 -5.97
C ILE A 209 0.53 23.81 -5.02
N ASP A 210 0.07 24.98 -4.58
CA ASP A 210 0.85 25.85 -3.68
C ASP A 210 1.12 25.16 -2.33
N THR A 211 0.15 24.44 -1.78
CA THR A 211 0.34 23.67 -0.54
C THR A 211 1.32 22.51 -0.72
N PHE A 212 1.27 21.79 -1.85
CA PHE A 212 2.26 20.75 -2.18
C PHE A 212 3.67 21.32 -2.30
N ILE A 213 3.85 22.44 -3.03
CA ILE A 213 5.14 23.13 -3.16
C ILE A 213 5.63 23.60 -1.77
N GLY A 214 4.73 24.09 -0.92
CA GLY A 214 5.05 24.45 0.46
C GLY A 214 5.58 23.27 1.28
N GLY A 215 5.07 22.06 1.07
CA GLY A 215 5.58 20.83 1.67
C GLY A 215 6.95 20.43 1.13
N LEU A 216 7.16 20.51 -0.19
CA LEU A 216 8.44 20.20 -0.83
C LEU A 216 9.59 21.06 -0.27
N ARG A 217 9.33 22.35 0.00
CA ARG A 217 10.31 23.27 0.60
C ARG A 217 10.72 22.92 2.03
N LYS A 218 10.00 22.03 2.71
CA LYS A 218 10.28 21.60 4.09
C LYS A 218 11.07 20.29 4.17
N LEU A 219 11.27 19.60 3.05
CA LEU A 219 12.00 18.34 3.01
C LEU A 219 13.48 18.56 3.32
N LYS A 220 14.09 17.63 4.06
CA LYS A 220 15.50 17.70 4.47
C LYS A 220 16.32 16.63 3.75
N ALA A 221 17.52 17.03 3.32
CA ALA A 221 18.53 16.13 2.76
C ALA A 221 18.83 14.95 3.70
N GLY A 222 19.04 13.77 3.13
CA GLY A 222 19.30 12.53 3.86
C GLY A 222 18.05 11.77 4.30
N ASN A 223 16.87 12.42 4.31
CA ASN A 223 15.63 11.81 4.78
C ASN A 223 14.82 11.17 3.62
N THR A 224 14.00 10.19 3.98
CA THR A 224 13.01 9.58 3.08
C THR A 224 11.62 10.01 3.51
N TYR A 225 10.80 10.42 2.55
CA TYR A 225 9.43 10.83 2.78
C TYR A 225 8.47 10.00 1.95
N ILE A 226 7.25 9.81 2.45
CA ILE A 226 6.13 9.27 1.68
C ILE A 226 4.99 10.27 1.62
N PHE A 227 4.58 10.59 0.40
CA PHE A 227 3.39 11.37 0.09
C PHE A 227 2.33 10.43 -0.49
N VAL A 228 1.14 10.45 0.11
CA VAL A 228 0.01 9.60 -0.25
C VAL A 228 -1.15 10.49 -0.68
N GLU A 229 -1.74 10.18 -1.82
CA GLU A 229 -2.93 10.84 -2.37
C GLU A 229 -3.91 9.82 -2.94
N HIS A 230 -5.12 10.27 -3.28
CA HIS A 230 -6.21 9.43 -3.81
C HIS A 230 -6.72 10.07 -5.12
N PRO A 231 -6.03 9.83 -6.26
CA PRO A 231 -6.33 10.46 -7.55
C PRO A 231 -7.64 10.04 -8.21
#